data_AF-A0A3M1K746-F1
#
_entry.id   AF-A0A3M1K746-F1
#
_cell.length_a   1.000
_cell.length_b   1.000
_cell.length_c   1.000
_cell.angle_alpha   90.00
_cell.angle_beta   90.00
_cell.angle_gamma   90.00
#
_symmetry.space_group_name_H-M   'P 1'
#
loop_
_entity.id
_entity.type
_entity.pdbx_description
1 polymer ?
#
loop_
_entity_poly.entity_id
_entity_poly.type
_entity_poly.pdbx_seq_one_letter_code
_entity_poly.pdbx_strand_id
1 'polypeptide(L)'
;MHRWDGIVRIWQTVVPWAGWVLISLFAWLSIRELAGHVTIANIKILAQAMSGGESPCPAWYLVVASVMLGLGGVWFGRRERRLRKDTIERLHPYQRLWEERSDPDRSSSNLTPRGDTRPEDR
;
A
#
# COMPACT_ATOMS: atom_id res chain seq x y z
N MET A 1 34.42 -42.66 15.67
CA MET A 1 33.29 -42.11 14.87
C MET A 1 32.86 -40.70 15.29
N HIS A 2 33.73 -39.86 15.89
CA HIS A 2 33.31 -38.59 16.53
C HIS A 2 33.53 -37.31 15.69
N ARG A 3 34.32 -37.38 14.61
CA ARG A 3 34.68 -36.19 13.79
C ARG A 3 33.59 -35.79 12.77
N TRP A 4 32.75 -36.75 12.37
CA TRP A 4 31.71 -36.54 11.37
C TRP A 4 30.51 -35.77 11.93
N ASP A 5 30.19 -35.96 13.21
CA ASP A 5 29.07 -35.31 13.88
C ASP A 5 29.25 -33.79 13.99
N GLY A 6 30.50 -33.33 14.16
CA GLY A 6 30.84 -31.91 14.20
C GLY A 6 30.62 -31.23 12.85
N ILE A 7 30.99 -31.90 11.75
CA ILE A 7 30.82 -31.37 10.39
C ILE A 7 29.33 -31.23 10.05
N VAL A 8 28.51 -32.23 10.40
CA VAL A 8 27.07 -32.21 10.15
C VAL A 8 26.39 -31.04 10.88
N ARG A 9 26.78 -30.75 12.13
CA ARG A 9 26.23 -29.62 12.90
C ARG A 9 26.58 -28.26 12.31
N ILE A 10 27.80 -28.11 11.80
CA ILE A 10 28.22 -26.87 11.12
C ILE A 10 27.38 -26.67 9.86
N TRP A 11 27.18 -27.71 9.04
CA TRP A 11 26.35 -27.64 7.84
C TRP A 11 24.89 -27.29 8.15
N GLN A 12 24.30 -27.92 9.17
CA GLN A 12 22.93 -27.63 9.59
C GLN A 12 22.75 -26.19 10.06
N THR A 13 23.81 -25.58 10.61
CA THR A 13 23.78 -24.16 11.01
C THR A 13 23.97 -23.25 9.81
N VAL A 14 24.89 -23.56 8.88
CA VAL A 14 25.22 -22.70 7.73
C VAL A 14 24.09 -22.63 6.69
N VAL A 15 23.40 -23.74 6.42
CA VAL A 15 22.33 -23.82 5.41
C VAL A 15 21.20 -22.79 5.58
N PRO A 16 20.60 -22.59 6.77
CA PRO A 16 19.55 -21.58 6.94
C PRO A 16 20.07 -20.15 6.75
N TRP A 17 21.28 -19.85 7.24
CA TRP A 17 21.90 -18.53 7.04
C TRP A 17 22.24 -18.26 5.57
N ALA A 18 22.70 -19.28 4.84
CA ALA A 18 22.90 -19.19 3.41
C ALA A 18 21.59 -18.88 2.66
N GLY A 19 20.47 -19.47 3.10
CA GLY A 19 19.13 -19.16 2.58
C GLY A 19 18.75 -17.68 2.76
N TRP A 20 18.95 -17.12 3.95
CA TRP A 20 18.67 -15.70 4.22
C TRP A 20 19.52 -14.74 3.38
N VAL A 21 20.81 -15.06 3.22
CA VAL A 21 21.72 -14.29 2.37
C VAL A 21 21.28 -14.35 0.91
N LEU A 22 20.89 -15.53 0.43
CA LEU A 22 20.42 -15.73 -0.94
C LEU A 22 19.14 -14.93 -1.23
N ILE A 23 18.15 -14.98 -0.32
CA ILE A 23 16.90 -14.21 -0.44
C ILE A 23 17.19 -12.71 -0.45
N SER A 24 18.08 -12.24 0.44
CA SER A 24 18.46 -10.83 0.51
C SER A 24 19.19 -10.37 -0.76
N LEU A 25 20.03 -11.23 -1.34
CA LEU A 25 20.73 -10.97 -2.59
C LEU A 25 19.75 -10.86 -3.77
N PHE A 26 18.78 -11.76 -3.87
CA PHE A 26 17.73 -11.69 -4.90
C PHE A 26 16.82 -10.47 -4.73
N ALA A 27 16.48 -10.09 -3.50
CA ALA A 27 15.71 -8.89 -3.21
C ALA A 27 16.48 -7.61 -3.60
N TRP A 28 17.78 -7.56 -3.34
CA TRP A 28 18.61 -6.44 -3.79
C TRP A 28 18.72 -6.40 -5.32
N LEU A 29 18.87 -7.56 -5.96
CA LEU A 29 18.93 -7.65 -7.42
C LEU A 29 17.62 -7.15 -8.06
N SER A 30 16.46 -7.54 -7.52
CA SER A 30 15.16 -7.10 -8.05
C SER A 30 14.96 -5.60 -7.92
N ILE A 31 15.37 -5.00 -6.79
CA ILE A 31 15.31 -3.55 -6.58
C ILE A 31 16.27 -2.83 -7.54
N ARG A 32 17.49 -3.36 -7.74
CA ARG A 32 18.48 -2.78 -8.64
C ARG A 32 18.00 -2.77 -10.10
N GLU A 33 17.39 -3.85 -10.56
CA GLU A 33 16.78 -3.92 -11.90
C GLU A 33 15.58 -2.94 -12.01
N LEU A 34 14.82 -2.73 -10.92
CA LEU A 34 13.69 -1.81 -10.91
C LEU A 34 14.12 -0.33 -10.87
N ALA A 35 15.25 -0.02 -10.22
CA ALA A 35 15.69 1.35 -9.98
C ALA A 35 16.26 2.07 -11.23
N GLY A 36 16.56 1.34 -12.30
CA GLY A 36 17.10 1.88 -13.56
C GLY A 36 16.11 1.95 -14.72
N HIS A 37 14.93 1.34 -14.58
CA HIS A 37 13.95 1.23 -15.65
C HIS A 37 12.66 1.97 -15.29
N VAL A 38 12.50 3.17 -15.83
CA VAL A 38 11.20 3.85 -15.89
C VAL A 38 10.22 2.91 -16.62
N THR A 39 9.04 2.75 -16.07
CA THR A 39 7.93 1.80 -16.34
C THR A 39 7.35 1.81 -17.77
N ILE A 40 8.17 2.03 -18.80
CA ILE A 40 7.76 1.98 -20.20
C ILE A 40 7.70 0.52 -20.68
N ALA A 41 8.47 -0.40 -20.07
CA ALA A 41 8.45 -1.83 -20.40
C ALA A 41 7.24 -2.59 -19.81
N ASN A 42 6.72 -2.18 -18.65
CA ASN A 42 5.59 -2.86 -18.00
C ASN A 42 4.25 -2.67 -18.71
N ILE A 43 4.08 -1.59 -19.48
CA ILE A 43 2.90 -1.42 -20.33
C ILE A 43 2.95 -2.43 -21.49
N LYS A 44 4.14 -2.70 -22.04
CA LYS A 44 4.30 -3.71 -23.10
C LYS A 44 4.12 -5.14 -22.60
N ILE A 45 4.57 -5.47 -21.39
CA ILE A 45 4.31 -6.79 -20.78
C ILE A 45 2.82 -6.96 -20.49
N LEU A 46 2.14 -5.94 -19.98
CA LEU A 46 0.70 -5.96 -19.78
C LEU A 46 -0.06 -6.08 -21.12
N ALA A 47 0.36 -5.34 -22.14
CA ALA A 47 -0.22 -5.41 -23.49
C ALA A 47 0.07 -6.74 -24.20
N GLN A 48 1.25 -7.33 -23.99
CA GLN A 48 1.67 -8.59 -24.59
C GLN A 48 1.09 -9.81 -23.87
N ALA A 49 0.86 -9.71 -22.55
CA ALA A 49 0.06 -10.68 -21.78
C ALA A 49 -1.42 -10.65 -22.22
N MET A 50 -1.94 -9.50 -22.67
CA MET A 50 -3.26 -9.40 -23.29
C MET A 50 -3.31 -9.92 -24.74
N SER A 51 -2.19 -9.96 -25.46
CA SER A 51 -2.16 -10.24 -26.91
C SER A 51 -1.61 -11.62 -27.33
N GLY A 52 -1.42 -12.57 -26.40
CA GLY A 52 -1.21 -13.99 -26.77
C GLY A 52 0.22 -14.54 -26.66
N GLY A 53 0.88 -14.32 -25.53
CA GLY A 53 2.06 -15.11 -25.13
C GLY A 53 1.70 -16.12 -24.05
N GLU A 54 2.17 -17.37 -24.20
CA GLU A 54 2.02 -18.47 -23.24
C GLU A 54 2.42 -18.03 -21.82
N SER A 55 1.44 -17.54 -21.06
CA SER A 55 1.64 -17.11 -19.69
C SER A 55 1.55 -18.33 -18.78
N PRO A 56 2.50 -18.54 -17.84
CA PRO A 56 2.47 -19.68 -16.93
C PRO A 56 1.29 -19.64 -15.94
N CYS A 57 0.57 -18.51 -15.88
CA CYS A 57 -0.65 -18.35 -15.12
C CYS A 57 -1.83 -18.19 -16.08
N PRO A 58 -2.96 -18.89 -15.84
CA PRO A 58 -4.13 -18.77 -16.69
C PRO A 58 -4.65 -17.33 -16.63
N ALA A 59 -4.94 -16.74 -17.79
CA ALA A 59 -5.26 -15.31 -17.96
C ALA A 59 -6.38 -14.80 -17.02
N TRP A 60 -7.29 -15.68 -16.58
CA TRP A 60 -8.35 -15.34 -15.63
C TRP A 60 -7.82 -14.90 -14.25
N TYR A 61 -6.63 -15.36 -13.83
CA TYR A 61 -6.05 -15.02 -12.54
C TYR A 61 -5.74 -13.52 -12.43
N LEU A 62 -5.19 -12.92 -13.50
CA LEU A 62 -4.90 -11.49 -13.54
C LEU A 62 -6.17 -10.65 -13.57
N VAL A 63 -7.21 -11.12 -14.27
CA VAL A 63 -8.53 -10.48 -14.26
C VAL A 63 -9.12 -10.49 -12.85
N VAL A 64 -9.07 -11.63 -12.15
CA VAL A 64 -9.54 -11.71 -10.77
C VAL A 64 -8.71 -10.83 -9.83
N ALA A 65 -7.38 -10.84 -9.95
CA ALA A 65 -6.50 -10.02 -9.11
C ALA A 65 -6.75 -8.51 -9.31
N SER A 66 -6.87 -8.07 -10.57
CA SER A 66 -7.15 -6.66 -10.90
C SER A 66 -8.54 -6.21 -10.41
N VAL A 67 -9.56 -7.06 -10.56
CA VAL A 67 -10.90 -6.80 -10.02
C VAL A 67 -10.88 -6.73 -8.49
N MET A 68 -10.18 -7.65 -7.82
CA MET A 68 -10.04 -7.66 -6.36
C MET A 68 -9.31 -6.42 -5.85
N LEU A 69 -8.23 -6.00 -6.51
CA LEU A 69 -7.50 -4.78 -6.16
C LEU A 69 -8.35 -3.53 -6.40
N GLY A 70 -9.07 -3.47 -7.53
CA GLY A 70 -9.98 -2.37 -7.83
C GLY A 70 -11.11 -2.24 -6.82
N LEU A 71 -11.82 -3.33 -6.53
CA LEU A 71 -12.91 -3.36 -5.54
C LEU A 71 -12.39 -3.08 -4.12
N GLY A 72 -11.25 -3.67 -3.75
CA GLY A 72 -10.59 -3.45 -2.47
C GLY A 72 -10.20 -1.99 -2.27
N GLY A 73 -9.62 -1.35 -3.29
CA GLY A 73 -9.26 0.07 -3.27
C GLY A 73 -10.47 0.99 -3.10
N VAL A 74 -11.56 0.74 -3.84
CA VAL A 74 -12.80 1.52 -3.72
C VAL A 74 -13.43 1.38 -2.33
N TRP A 75 -13.46 0.15 -1.79
CA TRP A 75 -14.00 -0.09 -0.45
C TRP A 75 -13.15 0.57 0.64
N PHE A 76 -11.83 0.44 0.55
CA PHE A 76 -10.89 1.07 1.48
C PHE A 76 -11.02 2.59 1.45
N GLY A 77 -11.02 3.21 0.26
CA GLY A 77 -11.15 4.67 0.11
C GLY A 77 -12.49 5.20 0.65
N ARG A 78 -13.58 4.45 0.48
CA ARG A 78 -14.87 4.80 1.09
C ARG A 78 -14.84 4.74 2.61
N ARG A 79 -14.18 3.74 3.20
CA ARG A 79 -14.04 3.60 4.64
C ARG A 79 -13.15 4.69 5.23
N GLU A 80 -12.03 5.00 4.58
CA GLU A 80 -11.13 6.07 4.99
C GLU A 80 -11.84 7.43 4.97
N ARG A 81 -12.60 7.73 3.90
CA ARG A 81 -13.37 8.98 3.81
C ARG A 81 -14.39 9.12 4.94
N ARG A 82 -15.05 8.03 5.35
CA ARG A 82 -15.96 8.04 6.50
C ARG A 82 -15.24 8.32 7.81
N LEU A 83 -14.15 7.60 8.09
CA LEU A 83 -13.35 7.79 9.31
C LEU A 83 -12.79 9.21 9.42
N ARG A 84 -12.36 9.79 8.30
CA ARG A 84 -11.89 11.18 8.26
C ARG A 84 -12.99 12.16 8.67
N LYS A 85 -14.20 11.99 8.11
CA LYS A 85 -15.36 12.81 8.45
C LYS A 85 -15.75 12.69 9.92
N ASP A 86 -15.79 11.46 10.44
CA ASP A 86 -16.18 11.22 11.83
C ASP A 86 -15.13 11.79 12.81
N THR A 87 -13.86 11.77 12.42
CA THR A 87 -12.78 12.41 13.19
C THR A 87 -12.91 13.93 13.22
N ILE A 88 -13.22 14.55 12.07
CA ILE A 88 -13.48 16.00 11.97
C ILE A 88 -14.67 16.38 12.85
N GLU A 89 -15.77 15.63 12.76
CA GLU A 89 -16.98 15.88 13.56
C GLU A 89 -16.71 15.79 15.06
N ARG A 90 -15.89 14.82 15.48
CA ARG A 90 -15.46 14.70 16.88
C ARG A 90 -14.59 15.87 17.36
N LEU A 91 -13.76 16.43 16.49
CA LEU A 91 -12.81 17.50 16.84
C LEU A 91 -13.42 18.90 16.74
N HIS A 92 -14.48 19.06 15.92
CA HIS A 92 -15.18 20.32 15.69
C HIS A 92 -15.59 21.09 16.96
N PRO A 93 -16.21 20.48 18.00
CA PRO A 93 -16.60 21.23 19.21
C PRO A 93 -15.39 21.75 19.99
N TYR A 94 -14.26 21.02 19.99
CA TYR A 94 -13.04 21.49 20.64
C TYR A 94 -12.43 22.66 19.88
N GLN A 95 -12.40 22.57 18.55
CA GLN A 95 -11.92 23.65 17.71
C GLN A 95 -12.70 24.95 17.97
N ARG A 96 -14.03 24.87 18.01
CA ARG A 96 -14.90 26.02 18.32
C ARG A 96 -14.61 26.60 19.70
N LEU A 97 -14.42 25.75 20.72
CA LEU A 97 -14.12 26.19 22.08
C LEU A 97 -12.75 26.90 22.18
N TRP A 98 -11.78 26.50 21.36
CA TRP A 98 -10.48 27.17 21.27
C TRP A 98 -10.53 28.47 20.47
N GLU A 99 -11.34 28.52 19.41
CA GLU A 99 -11.59 29.74 18.63
C GLU A 99 -12.27 30.81 19.49
N GLU A 100 -13.35 30.47 20.21
CA GLU A 100 -14.05 31.38 21.12
C GLU A 100 -13.13 31.92 22.25
N ARG A 101 -12.13 31.14 22.68
CA ARG A 101 -11.17 31.57 23.71
C ARG A 101 -10.03 32.43 23.16
N SER A 102 -9.58 32.17 21.94
CA SER A 102 -8.40 32.84 21.37
C SER A 102 -8.75 34.09 20.58
N ASP A 103 -9.88 34.07 19.86
CA ASP A 103 -10.30 35.16 18.98
C ASP A 103 -11.82 35.07 18.76
N PRO A 104 -12.63 35.76 19.60
CA PRO A 104 -14.08 35.65 19.56
C PRO A 104 -14.72 36.20 18.28
N ASP A 105 -14.01 37.05 17.51
CA ASP A 105 -14.49 37.57 16.22
C ASP A 105 -14.14 36.66 15.03
N ARG A 106 -13.34 35.60 15.27
CA ARG A 106 -12.95 34.65 14.22
C ARG A 106 -13.94 33.48 14.17
N SER A 107 -14.78 33.45 13.14
CA SER A 107 -15.48 32.23 12.76
C SER A 107 -14.59 31.42 11.80
N SER A 108 -14.30 30.16 12.16
CA SER A 108 -13.70 29.24 11.18
C SER A 108 -14.62 29.13 9.96
N SER A 109 -14.01 29.04 8.78
CA SER A 109 -14.69 29.08 7.49
C SER A 109 -15.98 28.28 7.52
N ASN A 110 -17.07 28.82 6.95
CA ASN A 110 -18.48 28.36 6.92
C ASN A 110 -18.77 26.86 6.56
N LEU A 111 -17.78 26.00 6.56
CA LEU A 111 -17.82 24.55 6.48
C LEU A 111 -18.77 23.96 7.54
N THR A 112 -19.40 22.86 7.15
CA THR A 112 -20.22 22.07 8.07
C THR A 112 -19.35 21.43 9.16
N PRO A 113 -19.94 21.02 10.30
CA PRO A 113 -19.22 20.28 11.35
C PRO A 113 -18.51 19.00 10.87
N ARG A 114 -18.89 18.51 9.69
CA ARG A 114 -18.33 17.33 9.05
C ARG A 114 -17.23 17.64 8.01
N GLY A 115 -16.91 18.91 7.81
CA GLY A 115 -15.92 19.39 6.85
C GLY A 115 -16.41 19.37 5.39
N ASP A 116 -17.72 19.24 5.15
CA ASP A 116 -18.29 19.39 3.80
C ASP A 116 -18.60 20.87 3.51
N THR A 117 -18.37 21.30 2.26
CA THR A 117 -18.87 22.57 1.70
C THR A 117 -20.40 22.57 1.74
N ARG A 118 -21.02 23.72 2.05
CA ARG A 118 -22.48 23.83 2.07
C ARG A 118 -23.03 23.49 0.68
N PRO A 119 -24.20 22.81 0.59
CA PRO A 119 -24.83 22.51 -0.69
C PRO A 119 -25.19 23.78 -1.48
N GLU A 120 -25.29 24.92 -0.81
CA GLU A 120 -25.56 26.25 -1.36
C GLU A 120 -24.35 26.90 -2.08
N ASP A 121 -23.11 26.45 -1.77
CA ASP A 121 -21.85 26.98 -2.32
C ASP A 121 -21.33 26.17 -3.52
N ARG A 122 -22.17 25.32 -4.13
CA ARG A 122 -21.84 24.48 -5.28
C ARG A 122 -22.28 25.06 -6.61
#